data_AF-A0A3M0YFH5-F1
#
_entry.id   AF-A0A3M0YFH5-F1
#
_cell.length_a   1.000
_cell.length_b   1.000
_cell.length_c   1.000
_cell.angle_alpha   90.00
_cell.angle_beta   90.00
_cell.angle_gamma   90.00
#
_symmetry.space_group_name_H-M   'P 1'
#
loop_
_entity.id
_entity.type
_entity.pdbx_description
1 polymer ?
#
loop_
_entity_poly.entity_id
_entity_poly.type
_entity_poly.pdbx_seq_one_letter_code
_entity_poly.pdbx_strand_id
1 'polypeptide(L)'
;MLSESQVQVYALDFLKKYYRRRARCGKVAVRAEAPTVGRKRGRADGLVVWRHWLTGGIQVASMEAKSRLTRQAIRPQFHFGQWLRNSLLAGVVVCALTGVLTVWYKVEGTWAWLLPLNVCVGSGALYGLLTWRSAGHRRASMMQQLDRYPGNFQWLAIPERVFRQLDEEDRQALLRLCRME
;
A
#
# COMPACT_ATOMS: atom_id res chain seq x y z
N MET A 1 -25.10 4.59 -16.67
CA MET A 1 -24.44 3.33 -16.21
C MET A 1 -22.96 3.45 -16.48
N LEU A 2 -22.07 3.20 -15.50
CA LEU A 2 -20.62 3.17 -15.73
C LEU A 2 -20.23 1.99 -16.63
N SER A 3 -19.37 2.20 -17.63
CA SER A 3 -18.79 1.12 -18.45
C SER A 3 -17.76 0.33 -17.64
N GLU A 4 -17.49 -0.91 -18.05
CA GLU A 4 -16.47 -1.77 -17.42
C GLU A 4 -15.07 -1.16 -17.52
N SER A 5 -14.74 -0.58 -18.68
CA SER A 5 -13.52 0.19 -18.90
C SER A 5 -13.37 1.38 -17.94
N GLN A 6 -14.45 2.09 -17.63
CA GLN A 6 -14.42 3.19 -16.66
C GLN A 6 -14.12 2.67 -15.25
N VAL A 7 -14.74 1.57 -14.84
CA VAL A 7 -14.48 0.95 -13.53
C VAL A 7 -13.02 0.54 -13.38
N GLN A 8 -12.44 -0.04 -14.43
CA GLN A 8 -11.04 -0.44 -14.50
C GLN A 8 -10.09 0.76 -14.38
N VAL A 9 -10.38 1.87 -15.07
CA VAL A 9 -9.60 3.13 -14.96
C VAL A 9 -9.66 3.69 -13.53
N TYR A 10 -10.85 3.73 -12.92
CA TYR A 10 -10.99 4.21 -11.53
C TYR A 10 -10.27 3.34 -10.52
N ALA A 11 -10.33 2.01 -10.69
CA ALA A 11 -9.62 1.07 -9.84
C ALA A 11 -8.10 1.23 -9.98
N LEU A 12 -7.60 1.40 -11.21
CA LEU A 12 -6.19 1.64 -11.47
C LEU A 12 -5.69 2.97 -10.89
N ASP A 13 -6.48 4.04 -10.98
CA ASP A 13 -6.13 5.33 -10.38
C ASP A 13 -6.13 5.24 -8.84
N PHE A 14 -7.07 4.50 -8.25
CA PHE A 14 -7.08 4.22 -6.81
C PHE A 14 -5.83 3.45 -6.38
N LEU A 15 -5.46 2.38 -7.08
CA LEU A 15 -4.26 1.59 -6.80
C LEU A 15 -2.98 2.42 -6.95
N LYS A 16 -2.91 3.27 -7.99
CA LYS A 16 -1.80 4.21 -8.17
C LYS A 16 -1.62 5.10 -6.95
N LYS A 17 -2.70 5.71 -6.47
CA LYS A 17 -2.69 6.58 -5.28
C LYS A 17 -2.35 5.82 -4.01
N TYR A 18 -2.83 4.59 -3.86
CA TYR A 18 -2.57 3.73 -2.71
C TYR A 18 -1.09 3.34 -2.64
N TYR A 19 -0.52 2.80 -3.72
CA TYR A 19 0.86 2.32 -3.77
C TYR A 19 1.90 3.44 -3.88
N ARG A 20 1.51 4.66 -4.29
CA ARG A 20 2.41 5.82 -4.33
C ARG A 20 3.10 6.09 -2.99
N ARG A 21 2.45 5.79 -1.86
CA ARG A 21 3.05 5.95 -0.52
C ARG A 21 4.09 4.88 -0.18
N ARG A 22 3.97 3.70 -0.79
CA ARG A 22 4.92 2.58 -0.63
C ARG A 22 6.04 2.61 -1.68
N ALA A 23 5.88 3.42 -2.72
CA ALA A 23 6.81 3.54 -3.82
C ALA A 23 7.98 4.49 -3.50
N ARG A 24 9.19 4.08 -3.87
CA ARG A 24 10.39 4.91 -3.84
C ARG A 24 10.16 6.12 -4.75
N CYS A 25 10.30 7.31 -4.19
CA CYS A 25 10.04 8.59 -4.87
C CYS A 25 8.61 8.72 -5.45
N GLY A 26 7.65 7.93 -4.97
CA GLY A 26 6.27 7.96 -5.46
C GLY A 26 6.09 7.49 -6.91
N LYS A 27 7.09 6.83 -7.52
CA LYS A 27 7.02 6.34 -8.89
C LYS A 27 6.25 5.01 -8.95
N VAL A 28 5.08 5.04 -9.58
CA VAL A 28 4.22 3.87 -9.79
C VAL A 28 3.84 3.82 -11.26
N ALA A 29 4.18 2.72 -11.92
CA ALA A 29 3.77 2.44 -13.29
C ALA A 29 2.47 1.63 -13.26
N VAL A 30 1.50 2.04 -14.07
CA VAL A 30 0.18 1.40 -14.14
C VAL A 30 -0.16 1.18 -15.60
N ARG A 31 -0.62 -0.03 -15.93
CA ARG A 31 -1.04 -0.38 -17.28
C ARG A 31 -2.35 -1.16 -17.23
N ALA A 32 -3.37 -0.65 -17.91
CA ALA A 32 -4.60 -1.40 -18.17
C ALA A 32 -4.35 -2.40 -19.31
N GLU A 33 -5.00 -3.57 -19.26
CA GLU A 33 -4.93 -4.59 -20.31
C GLU A 33 -3.49 -4.99 -20.68
N ALA A 34 -2.68 -5.33 -19.69
CA ALA A 34 -1.33 -5.80 -19.95
C ALA A 34 -1.37 -7.19 -20.62
N PRO A 35 -0.88 -7.34 -21.87
CA PRO A 35 -0.81 -8.66 -22.49
C PRO A 35 0.28 -9.48 -21.80
N THR A 36 -0.05 -10.69 -21.35
CA THR A 36 0.97 -11.63 -20.88
C THR A 36 1.71 -12.21 -22.08
N VAL A 37 3.04 -12.10 -22.10
CA VAL A 37 3.88 -12.68 -23.16
C VAL A 37 4.02 -14.18 -22.89
N GLY A 38 3.26 -15.03 -23.58
CA GLY A 38 3.31 -16.49 -23.40
C GLY A 38 2.18 -17.30 -24.08
N ARG A 39 2.28 -18.63 -24.03
CA ARG A 39 1.38 -19.61 -24.70
C ARG A 39 -0.10 -19.53 -24.27
N LYS A 40 -0.38 -19.03 -23.06
CA LYS A 40 -1.74 -18.67 -22.64
C LYS A 40 -1.89 -17.17 -22.80
N ARG A 41 -2.58 -16.74 -23.86
CA ARG A 41 -3.00 -15.34 -24.06
C ARG A 41 -4.02 -14.97 -22.97
N GLY A 42 -3.55 -14.70 -21.77
CA GLY A 42 -4.32 -13.99 -20.75
C GLY A 42 -4.19 -12.49 -20.98
N ARG A 43 -5.22 -11.72 -20.65
CA ARG A 43 -5.09 -10.29 -20.41
C ARG A 43 -5.27 -10.09 -18.91
N ALA A 44 -4.28 -9.48 -18.26
CA ALA A 44 -4.51 -8.94 -16.93
C ALA A 44 -5.29 -7.63 -17.10
N ASP A 45 -6.40 -7.49 -16.39
CA ASP A 45 -7.21 -6.27 -16.48
C ASP A 45 -6.43 -5.06 -15.98
N GLY A 46 -5.56 -5.22 -14.98
CA GLY A 46 -4.67 -4.14 -14.56
C GLY A 46 -3.36 -4.64 -13.99
N LEU A 47 -2.26 -3.98 -14.35
CA LEU A 47 -0.94 -4.22 -13.78
C LEU A 47 -0.44 -2.95 -13.10
N VAL A 48 0.02 -3.07 -11.86
CA VAL A 48 0.66 -1.98 -11.09
C VAL A 48 2.04 -2.44 -10.67
N VAL A 49 3.05 -1.66 -11.03
CA VAL A 49 4.45 -1.93 -10.71
C VAL A 49 5.04 -0.74 -9.95
N TRP A 50 5.69 -1.00 -8.83
CA TRP A 50 6.41 0.03 -8.09
C TRP A 50 7.69 -0.53 -7.47
N ARG A 51 8.63 0.36 -7.20
CA ARG A 51 9.83 0.02 -6.43
C ARG A 51 9.54 0.32 -4.97
N HIS A 52 9.66 -0.65 -4.06
CA HIS A 52 9.38 -0.42 -2.64
C HIS A 52 10.42 0.53 -2.02
N TRP A 53 9.98 1.45 -1.16
CA TRP A 53 10.86 2.49 -0.61
C TRP A 53 11.90 1.96 0.39
N LEU A 54 11.52 0.99 1.24
CA LEU A 54 12.42 0.39 2.24
C LEU A 54 13.34 -0.67 1.64
N THR A 55 12.76 -1.65 0.95
CA THR A 55 13.48 -2.84 0.49
C THR A 55 14.15 -2.62 -0.86
N GLY A 56 13.78 -1.56 -1.59
CA GLY A 56 14.33 -1.27 -2.92
C GLY A 56 13.94 -2.26 -4.02
N GLY A 57 13.26 -3.36 -3.69
CA GLY A 57 12.80 -4.38 -4.63
C GLY A 57 11.62 -3.90 -5.49
N ILE A 58 11.49 -4.49 -6.68
CA ILE A 58 10.37 -4.24 -7.58
C ILE A 58 9.20 -5.11 -7.12
N GLN A 59 8.06 -4.49 -6.82
CA GLN A 59 6.82 -5.16 -6.46
C GLN A 59 5.80 -4.97 -7.58
N VAL A 60 5.06 -6.04 -7.84
CA VAL A 60 4.04 -6.10 -8.88
C VAL A 60 2.73 -6.53 -8.25
N ALA A 61 1.67 -5.77 -8.50
CA ALA A 61 0.30 -6.16 -8.20
C ALA A 61 -0.45 -6.33 -9.52
N SER A 62 -1.02 -7.52 -9.72
CA SER A 62 -1.97 -7.77 -10.80
C SER A 62 -3.38 -7.62 -10.26
N MET A 63 -4.25 -6.96 -11.01
CA MET A 63 -5.67 -6.81 -10.75
C MET A 63 -6.44 -7.58 -11.81
N GLU A 64 -7.27 -8.52 -11.37
CA GLU A 64 -8.25 -9.21 -12.20
C GLU A 64 -9.63 -8.69 -11.81
N ALA A 65 -10.22 -7.88 -12.68
CA ALA A 65 -11.48 -7.19 -12.42
C ALA A 65 -12.64 -8.05 -12.94
N LYS A 66 -13.06 -9.04 -12.14
CA LYS A 66 -14.17 -9.91 -12.53
C LYS A 66 -15.54 -9.24 -12.26
N SER A 67 -16.16 -8.72 -13.34
CA SER A 67 -17.60 -8.48 -13.58
C SER A 67 -18.43 -7.67 -12.55
N ARG A 68 -19.56 -7.09 -13.02
CA ARG A 68 -20.55 -6.22 -12.33
C ARG A 68 -20.84 -6.50 -10.85
N LEU A 69 -20.73 -7.75 -10.40
CA LEU A 69 -20.97 -8.18 -9.01
C LEU A 69 -19.95 -7.61 -8.01
N THR A 70 -18.74 -7.22 -8.45
CA THR A 70 -17.70 -6.66 -7.56
C THR A 70 -17.77 -5.14 -7.36
N ARG A 71 -18.74 -4.44 -7.98
CA ARG A 71 -18.89 -2.97 -7.84
C ARG A 71 -19.09 -2.49 -6.41
N GLN A 72 -19.74 -3.29 -5.56
CA GLN A 72 -19.88 -2.95 -4.14
C GLN A 72 -18.57 -3.17 -3.35
N ALA A 73 -17.72 -4.12 -3.77
CA ALA A 73 -16.44 -4.43 -3.14
C ALA A 73 -15.33 -3.40 -3.44
N ILE A 74 -15.47 -2.64 -4.53
CA ILE A 74 -14.56 -1.55 -4.92
C ILE A 74 -14.85 -0.27 -4.12
N ARG A 75 -16.01 -0.13 -3.47
CA ARG A 75 -16.31 1.06 -2.69
C ARG A 75 -15.32 1.15 -1.52
N PRO A 76 -14.49 2.22 -1.44
CA PRO A 76 -13.57 2.38 -0.34
C PRO A 76 -14.37 2.55 0.96
N GLN A 77 -14.27 1.56 1.84
CA GLN A 77 -14.89 1.62 3.16
C GLN A 77 -13.93 2.34 4.11
N PHE A 78 -14.48 3.27 4.88
CA PHE A 78 -13.72 3.99 5.89
C PHE A 78 -13.52 3.07 7.09
N HIS A 79 -12.27 2.77 7.43
CA HIS A 79 -11.94 1.99 8.61
C HIS A 79 -11.69 2.91 9.80
N PHE A 80 -12.75 3.17 10.57
CA PHE A 80 -12.71 4.04 11.75
C PHE A 80 -11.61 3.63 12.74
N GLY A 81 -11.44 2.34 13.02
CA GLY A 81 -10.42 1.87 13.96
C GLY A 81 -8.97 2.19 13.51
N GLN A 82 -8.68 2.09 12.21
CA GLN A 82 -7.34 2.41 11.69
C GLN A 82 -7.09 3.93 11.64
N TRP A 83 -8.13 4.72 11.35
CA TRP A 83 -8.07 6.17 11.47
C TRP A 83 -7.82 6.58 12.93
N LEU A 84 -8.59 6.05 13.88
CA LEU A 84 -8.45 6.34 15.30
C LEU A 84 -7.05 5.97 15.82
N ARG A 85 -6.54 4.78 15.47
CA ARG A 85 -5.19 4.36 15.86
C ARG A 85 -4.11 5.31 15.36
N ASN A 86 -4.20 5.75 14.11
CA ASN A 86 -3.21 6.66 13.53
C ASN A 86 -3.29 8.06 14.15
N SER A 87 -4.51 8.55 14.45
CA SER A 87 -4.71 9.82 15.15
C SER A 87 -4.19 9.78 16.58
N LEU A 88 -4.43 8.68 17.31
CA LEU A 88 -3.87 8.48 18.65
C LEU A 88 -2.35 8.40 18.62
N LEU A 89 -1.79 7.65 17.67
CA LEU A 89 -0.34 7.50 17.56
C LEU A 89 0.33 8.82 17.21
N ALA A 90 -0.26 9.62 16.33
CA ALA A 90 0.20 10.99 16.06
C ALA A 90 0.16 11.85 17.34
N GLY A 91 -0.94 11.82 18.08
CA GLY A 91 -1.07 12.55 19.35
C GLY A 91 -0.01 12.15 20.38
N VAL A 92 0.25 10.84 20.55
CA VAL A 92 1.27 10.32 21.47
C VAL A 92 2.67 10.76 21.07
N VAL A 93 3.01 10.73 19.78
CA VAL A 93 4.33 11.19 19.29
C VAL A 93 4.54 12.68 19.58
N VAL A 94 3.54 13.51 19.30
CA VAL A 94 3.62 14.96 19.57
C VAL A 94 3.64 15.23 21.08
N CYS A 95 2.88 14.46 21.87
CA CYS A 95 2.90 14.52 23.34
C CYS A 95 4.30 14.23 23.88
N ALA A 96 4.95 13.17 23.41
CA ALA A 96 6.30 12.80 23.84
C ALA A 96 7.32 13.91 23.49
N LEU A 97 7.27 14.45 22.27
CA LEU A 97 8.13 15.57 21.86
C LEU A 97 7.90 16.81 22.73
N THR A 98 6.63 17.13 23.00
CA THR A 98 6.26 18.27 23.84
C THR A 98 6.73 18.06 25.28
N GLY A 99 6.59 16.85 25.81
CA GLY A 99 7.08 16.45 27.13
C GLY A 99 8.60 16.63 27.28
N VAL A 100 9.36 16.18 26.28
CA VAL A 100 10.83 16.39 26.24
C VAL A 100 11.16 17.88 26.24
N LEU A 101 10.45 18.70 25.45
CA LEU A 101 10.66 20.15 25.43
C LEU A 101 10.32 20.79 26.77
N THR A 102 9.21 20.43 27.42
CA THR A 102 8.83 20.99 28.72
C THR A 102 9.85 20.68 29.82
N VAL A 103 10.45 19.48 29.80
CA VAL A 103 11.54 19.11 30.73
C VAL A 103 12.80 19.90 30.43
N TRP A 104 13.17 20.06 29.15
CA TRP A 104 14.35 20.83 28.75
C TRP A 104 14.23 22.30 29.17
N TYR A 105 13.10 22.94 28.88
CA TYR A 105 12.86 24.34 29.24
C TYR A 105 12.56 24.56 30.73
N LYS A 106 12.63 23.51 31.57
CA LYS A 106 12.34 23.55 33.00
C LYS A 106 11.02 24.27 33.30
N VAL A 107 9.98 23.91 32.55
CA VAL A 107 8.63 24.42 32.81
C VAL A 107 8.14 23.79 34.11
N GLU A 108 7.89 24.61 35.12
CA GLU A 108 7.45 24.16 36.44
C GLU A 108 5.94 24.36 36.66
N GLY A 109 5.41 23.69 37.67
CA GLY A 109 3.99 23.79 38.07
C GLY A 109 3.04 22.91 37.28
N THR A 110 1.74 23.17 37.43
CA THR A 110 0.65 22.40 36.79
C THR A 110 0.69 22.44 35.26
N TRP A 111 1.27 23.49 34.69
CA TRP A 111 1.45 23.67 33.24
C TRP A 111 2.36 22.62 32.61
N ALA A 112 3.33 22.09 33.38
CA ALA A 112 4.23 21.03 32.91
C ALA A 112 3.48 19.76 32.48
N TRP A 113 2.35 19.47 33.14
CA TRP A 113 1.50 18.30 32.84
C TRP A 113 0.36 18.63 31.88
N LEU A 114 -0.22 19.83 32.00
CA LEU A 114 -1.34 20.25 31.18
C LEU A 114 -0.94 20.50 29.72
N LEU A 115 0.23 21.08 29.46
CA LEU A 115 0.71 21.37 28.11
C LEU A 115 0.83 20.11 27.24
N PRO A 116 1.60 19.07 27.61
CA PRO A 116 1.74 17.88 26.78
C PRO A 116 0.40 17.13 26.59
N LEU A 117 -0.46 17.13 27.61
CA LEU A 117 -1.78 16.47 27.53
C LEU A 117 -2.74 17.20 26.58
N ASN A 118 -2.81 18.53 26.66
CA ASN A 118 -3.61 19.34 25.73
C ASN A 118 -3.07 19.27 24.30
N VAL A 119 -1.75 19.29 24.14
CA VAL A 119 -1.10 19.15 22.84
C VAL A 119 -1.34 17.76 22.25
N CYS A 120 -1.35 16.69 23.06
CA CYS A 120 -1.70 15.33 22.63
C CYS A 120 -3.11 15.27 22.01
N VAL A 121 -4.11 15.76 22.74
CA VAL A 121 -5.51 15.75 22.29
C VAL A 121 -5.69 16.65 21.07
N GLY A 122 -5.16 17.87 21.11
CA GLY A 122 -5.27 18.85 20.02
C GLY A 122 -4.60 18.37 18.73
N SER A 123 -3.38 17.84 18.81
CA SER A 123 -2.65 17.31 17.65
C SER A 123 -3.28 16.05 17.07
N GLY A 124 -3.76 15.13 17.91
CA GLY A 124 -4.47 13.93 17.46
C GLY A 124 -5.78 14.27 16.74
N ALA A 125 -6.54 15.24 17.28
CA ALA A 125 -7.75 15.75 16.63
C ALA A 125 -7.45 16.48 15.31
N LEU A 126 -6.42 17.34 15.30
CA LEU A 126 -6.00 18.06 14.10
C LEU A 126 -5.53 17.10 13.00
N TYR A 127 -4.70 16.11 13.35
CA TYR A 127 -4.28 15.07 12.43
C TYR A 127 -5.48 14.28 11.91
N GLY A 128 -6.41 13.90 12.78
CA GLY A 128 -7.63 13.18 12.42
C GLY A 128 -8.51 13.97 11.44
N LEU A 129 -8.67 15.28 11.65
CA LEU A 129 -9.40 16.19 10.77
C LEU A 129 -8.73 16.31 9.40
N LEU A 130 -7.42 16.59 9.37
CA LEU A 130 -6.65 16.75 8.13
C LEU A 130 -6.61 15.44 7.32
N THR A 131 -6.58 14.30 7.99
CA THR A 131 -6.48 12.99 7.33
C THR A 131 -7.82 12.29 7.13
N TRP A 132 -8.95 12.86 7.57
CA TRP A 132 -10.29 12.25 7.44
C TRP A 132 -10.64 11.83 6.01
N ARG A 133 -10.20 12.61 5.01
CA ARG A 133 -10.42 12.32 3.58
C ARG A 133 -9.29 11.54 2.91
N SER A 134 -8.24 11.20 3.64
CA SER A 134 -7.04 10.54 3.12
C SER A 134 -7.34 9.10 2.69
N ALA A 135 -6.86 8.73 1.50
CA ALA A 135 -6.97 7.37 0.97
C ALA A 135 -6.27 6.29 1.83
N GLY A 136 -5.42 6.68 2.78
CA GLY A 136 -4.73 5.75 3.68
C GLY A 136 -5.62 5.13 4.76
N HIS A 137 -6.76 5.74 5.08
CA HIS A 137 -7.73 5.22 6.07
C HIS A 137 -8.92 4.53 5.41
N ARG A 138 -8.89 4.44 4.08
CA ARG A 138 -9.90 3.76 3.29
C ARG A 138 -9.29 2.51 2.71
N ARG A 139 -9.91 1.35 2.97
CA ARG A 139 -9.53 0.10 2.28
C ARG A 139 -10.72 -0.34 1.44
N ALA A 140 -10.44 -0.84 0.25
CA ALA A 140 -11.42 -1.59 -0.52
C ALA A 140 -11.45 -3.03 0.00
N SER A 141 -12.62 -3.67 0.10
CA SER A 141 -12.68 -5.06 0.60
C SER A 141 -11.95 -6.04 -0.32
N MET A 142 -11.79 -5.70 -1.60
CA MET A 142 -10.91 -6.43 -2.53
C MET A 142 -9.45 -6.50 -2.05
N MET A 143 -8.93 -5.48 -1.37
CA MET A 143 -7.57 -5.53 -0.83
C MET A 143 -7.45 -6.53 0.32
N GLN A 144 -8.50 -6.76 1.10
CA GLN A 144 -8.50 -7.83 2.11
C GLN A 144 -8.50 -9.23 1.48
N GLN A 145 -9.07 -9.38 0.28
CA GLN A 145 -8.93 -10.61 -0.49
C GLN A 145 -7.49 -10.76 -0.98
N LEU A 146 -6.84 -9.68 -1.42
CA LEU A 146 -5.42 -9.67 -1.79
C LEU A 146 -4.49 -9.99 -0.61
N ASP A 147 -4.78 -9.48 0.59
CA ASP A 147 -4.04 -9.80 1.83
C ASP A 147 -4.24 -11.27 2.28
N ARG A 148 -5.36 -11.93 1.89
CA ARG A 148 -5.58 -13.36 2.11
C ARG A 148 -4.84 -14.25 1.12
N TYR A 149 -4.47 -13.72 -0.05
CA TYR A 149 -3.49 -14.39 -0.88
C TYR A 149 -2.13 -14.17 -0.22
N PRO A 150 -1.40 -15.23 0.16
CA PRO A 150 -0.09 -15.10 0.79
C PRO A 150 0.90 -14.52 -0.24
N GLY A 151 0.92 -13.20 -0.38
CA GLY A 151 1.82 -12.45 -1.26
C GLY A 151 3.24 -12.32 -0.72
N ASN A 152 3.59 -13.10 0.32
CA ASN A 152 4.91 -13.14 0.91
C ASN A 152 5.87 -14.13 0.22
N PHE A 153 5.42 -14.85 -0.81
CA PHE A 153 6.32 -15.63 -1.66
C PHE A 153 6.70 -14.79 -2.87
N GLN A 154 8.00 -14.64 -3.16
CA GLN A 154 8.46 -14.15 -4.45
C GLN A 154 8.20 -15.23 -5.50
N TRP A 155 7.00 -15.23 -6.07
CA TRP A 155 6.70 -16.13 -7.17
C TRP A 155 7.27 -15.55 -8.47
N LEU A 156 8.43 -16.06 -8.87
CA LEU A 156 9.05 -15.75 -10.15
C LEU A 156 8.45 -16.65 -11.23
N ALA A 157 7.42 -16.17 -11.93
CA ALA A 157 6.82 -16.90 -13.05
C ALA A 157 7.64 -16.67 -14.33
N ILE A 158 8.60 -17.57 -14.61
CA ILE A 158 9.34 -17.57 -15.88
C ILE A 158 8.65 -18.50 -16.88
N PRO A 159 8.35 -18.04 -18.12
CA PRO A 159 7.88 -18.93 -19.16
C PRO A 159 8.91 -20.02 -19.46
N GLU A 160 8.49 -21.29 -19.51
CA GLU A 160 9.39 -22.44 -19.72
C GLU A 160 10.32 -22.29 -20.94
N ARG A 161 9.86 -21.61 -21.99
CA ARG A 161 10.66 -21.30 -23.18
C ARG A 161 11.84 -20.39 -22.88
N VAL A 162 11.61 -19.36 -22.07
CA VAL A 162 12.65 -18.42 -21.63
C VAL A 162 13.60 -19.15 -20.66
N PHE A 163 13.05 -19.98 -19.77
CA PHE A 163 13.86 -20.80 -18.85
C PHE A 163 14.80 -21.77 -19.56
N ARG A 164 14.35 -22.34 -20.69
CA ARG A 164 15.17 -23.25 -21.52
C ARG A 164 16.14 -22.51 -22.45
N GLN A 165 15.98 -21.21 -22.65
CA GLN A 165 16.87 -20.35 -23.44
C GLN A 165 17.98 -19.72 -22.60
N LEU A 166 17.88 -19.80 -21.27
CA LEU A 166 18.92 -19.35 -20.35
C LEU A 166 20.11 -20.31 -20.40
N ASP A 167 21.31 -19.75 -20.30
CA ASP A 167 22.52 -20.54 -20.12
C ASP A 167 22.46 -21.35 -18.82
N GLU A 168 23.18 -22.45 -18.80
CA GLU A 168 23.12 -23.41 -17.69
C GLU A 168 23.51 -22.76 -16.35
N GLU A 169 24.44 -21.81 -16.38
CA GLU A 169 24.87 -21.03 -15.22
C GLU A 169 23.76 -20.13 -14.67
N ASP A 170 23.08 -19.37 -15.55
CA ASP A 170 21.96 -18.50 -15.18
C ASP A 170 20.76 -19.29 -14.67
N ARG A 171 20.50 -20.45 -15.29
CA ARG A 171 19.43 -21.36 -14.87
C ARG A 171 19.69 -21.90 -13.46
N GLN A 172 20.92 -22.29 -13.16
CA GLN A 172 21.29 -22.72 -11.81
C GLN A 172 21.27 -21.59 -10.79
N ALA A 173 21.70 -20.37 -11.16
CA ALA A 173 21.62 -19.20 -10.30
C ALA A 173 20.16 -18.88 -9.93
N LEU A 174 19.25 -18.92 -10.91
CA LEU A 174 17.81 -18.78 -10.71
C LEU A 174 17.23 -19.84 -9.78
N LEU A 175 17.58 -21.11 -9.99
CA LEU A 175 17.13 -22.22 -9.13
C LEU A 175 17.67 -22.10 -7.70
N ARG A 176 18.88 -21.57 -7.51
CA ARG A 176 19.43 -21.30 -6.17
C ARG A 176 18.66 -20.17 -5.48
N LEU A 177 18.37 -19.08 -6.18
CA LEU A 177 17.55 -17.98 -5.66
C LEU A 177 16.15 -18.45 -5.25
N CYS A 178 15.55 -19.35 -6.02
CA CYS A 178 14.24 -19.94 -5.71
C CYS A 178 14.26 -20.98 -4.56
N ARG A 179 15.42 -21.54 -4.19
CA ARG A 179 15.57 -22.55 -3.12
C ARG A 179 16.09 -21.98 -1.80
N MET A 180 16.58 -20.74 -1.79
CA MET A 180 17.16 -20.10 -0.60
C MET A 180 16.13 -19.36 0.27
N GLU A 181 14.82 -19.50 0.00
CA GLU A 181 13.72 -19.04 0.85
C GLU A 181 13.04 -20.22 1.59
#